data_AF-A0A2T5JB79-F1
#
_entry.id   AF-A0A2T5JB79-F1
#
_cell.length_a   1.000
_cell.length_b   1.000
_cell.length_c   1.000
_cell.angle_alpha   90.00
_cell.angle_beta   90.00
_cell.angle_gamma   90.00
#
_symmetry.space_group_name_H-M   'P 1'
#
loop_
_entity.id
_entity.type
_entity.pdbx_description
1 polymer ?
#
loop_
_entity_poly.entity_id
_entity_poly.type
_entity_poly.pdbx_seq_one_letter_code
_entity_poly.pdbx_strand_id
1 'polypeptide(L)'
;MTVDNKDPLDFLNNAVGRPGAQTDLIQSLLYEIIRVKELIKYYNGIPNGAGQLGASILHELVAEAYKSLVNYDTELMRKYYDLLQNCD
;
A
#
# COMPACT_ATOMS: atom_id res chain seq x y z
N MET A 1 -13.96 -2.31 -25.40
CA MET A 1 -12.98 -1.50 -24.64
C MET A 1 -12.38 -2.41 -23.60
N THR A 2 -11.15 -2.88 -23.82
CA THR A 2 -10.44 -3.71 -22.83
C THR A 2 -9.91 -2.76 -21.76
N VAL A 3 -10.43 -2.88 -20.55
CA VAL A 3 -9.90 -2.17 -19.38
C VAL A 3 -8.51 -2.75 -19.13
N ASP A 4 -7.48 -1.97 -19.41
CA ASP A 4 -6.08 -2.34 -19.19
C ASP A 4 -5.87 -2.38 -17.66
N ASN A 5 -6.10 -3.55 -17.05
CA ASN A 5 -5.78 -3.86 -15.65
C ASN A 5 -4.26 -3.98 -15.47
N LYS A 6 -3.48 -3.01 -15.97
CA LYS A 6 -2.05 -2.91 -15.66
C LYS A 6 -1.95 -2.40 -14.23
N ASP A 7 -1.57 -3.31 -13.33
CA ASP A 7 -1.19 -2.95 -11.98
C ASP A 7 -0.13 -1.83 -12.07
N PRO A 8 -0.41 -0.61 -11.58
CA PRO A 8 0.52 0.50 -11.68
C PRO A 8 1.83 0.26 -10.94
N LEU A 9 1.98 -0.87 -10.21
CA LEU A 9 3.16 -1.25 -9.45
C LEU A 9 4.05 -2.29 -10.14
N ASP A 10 3.74 -2.69 -11.37
CA ASP A 10 4.53 -3.70 -12.10
C ASP A 10 5.99 -3.27 -12.36
N PHE A 11 6.28 -1.96 -12.30
CA PHE A 11 7.63 -1.43 -12.41
C PHE A 11 8.56 -1.83 -11.26
N LEU A 12 8.01 -2.20 -10.09
CA LEU A 12 8.80 -2.62 -8.92
C LEU A 12 9.51 -3.96 -9.16
N ASN A 13 9.00 -4.79 -10.07
CA ASN A 13 9.58 -6.09 -10.36
C ASN A 13 10.90 -6.03 -11.15
N ASN A 14 11.29 -4.85 -11.67
CA ASN A 14 12.42 -4.70 -12.59
C ASN A 14 13.54 -3.76 -12.11
N ALA A 15 13.52 -3.29 -10.86
CA ALA A 15 14.52 -2.32 -10.38
C ALA A 15 15.87 -2.99 -10.01
N VAL A 16 16.78 -3.11 -10.96
CA VAL A 16 18.20 -3.48 -10.74
C VAL A 16 19.07 -2.21 -10.73
N GLY A 17 19.13 -1.54 -9.58
CA GLY A 17 20.01 -0.40 -9.34
C GLY A 17 20.07 -0.11 -7.84
N ARG A 18 21.25 0.20 -7.28
CA ARG A 18 21.39 0.52 -5.86
C ARG A 18 20.46 1.69 -5.52
N PRO A 19 19.39 1.48 -4.74
CA PRO A 19 18.48 2.56 -4.41
C PRO A 19 19.15 3.47 -3.39
N GLY A 20 18.92 4.78 -3.50
CA GLY A 20 19.23 5.70 -2.40
C GLY A 20 18.17 5.55 -1.31
N ALA A 21 18.46 5.99 -0.08
CA ALA A 21 17.55 5.87 1.07
C ALA A 21 16.11 6.36 0.81
N GLN A 22 15.92 7.29 -0.13
CA GLN A 22 14.60 7.78 -0.55
C GLN A 22 13.89 6.84 -1.53
N THR A 23 14.62 6.24 -2.48
CA THR A 23 14.10 5.17 -3.34
C THR A 23 13.74 3.95 -2.49
N ASP A 24 14.54 3.65 -1.45
CA ASP A 24 14.26 2.59 -0.48
C ASP A 24 12.94 2.84 0.27
N LEU A 25 12.68 4.08 0.73
CA LEU A 25 11.43 4.42 1.43
C LEU A 25 10.21 4.26 0.52
N ILE A 26 10.28 4.77 -0.72
CA ILE A 26 9.18 4.65 -1.69
C ILE A 26 8.89 3.17 -1.97
N GLN A 27 9.93 2.38 -2.24
CA GLN A 27 9.78 0.95 -2.53
C GLN A 27 9.23 0.19 -1.31
N SER A 28 9.74 0.47 -0.11
CA SER A 28 9.28 -0.17 1.13
C SER A 28 7.82 0.17 1.44
N LEU A 29 7.43 1.43 1.27
CA LEU A 29 6.04 1.85 1.45
C LEU A 29 5.11 1.19 0.43
N LEU A 30 5.53 1.08 -0.83
CA LEU A 30 4.76 0.39 -1.86
C LEU A 30 4.56 -1.10 -1.56
N TYR A 31 5.58 -1.78 -1.02
CA TYR A 31 5.44 -3.17 -0.57
C TYR A 31 4.42 -3.31 0.55
N GLU A 32 4.48 -2.44 1.56
CA GLU A 32 3.51 -2.47 2.67
C GLU A 32 2.09 -2.16 2.20
N ILE A 33 1.92 -1.22 1.27
CA ILE A 33 0.62 -0.93 0.64
C ILE A 33 0.04 -2.18 -0.05
N ILE A 34 0.85 -2.92 -0.81
CA ILE A 34 0.41 -4.17 -1.46
C ILE A 34 0.02 -5.20 -0.41
N ARG A 35 0.86 -5.39 0.62
CA ARG A 35 0.60 -6.35 1.70
C ARG A 35 -0.72 -6.05 2.41
N VAL A 36 -0.97 -4.80 2.77
CA VAL A 36 -2.21 -4.39 3.45
C VAL A 36 -3.42 -4.47 2.51
N LYS A 37 -3.26 -4.28 1.19
CA LYS A 37 -4.32 -4.56 0.22
C LYS A 37 -4.75 -6.03 0.20
N GLU A 38 -3.82 -6.96 0.33
CA GLU A 38 -4.16 -8.39 0.48
C GLU A 38 -4.88 -8.65 1.81
N LEU A 39 -4.48 -7.96 2.88
CA LEU A 39 -5.18 -8.03 4.16
C LEU A 39 -6.62 -7.52 4.06
N ILE A 40 -6.86 -6.40 3.37
CA ILE A 40 -8.21 -5.89 3.09
C ILE A 40 -9.07 -6.95 2.37
N LYS A 41 -8.50 -7.66 1.38
CA LYS A 41 -9.20 -8.76 0.69
C LYS A 41 -9.58 -9.87 1.66
N TYR A 42 -8.68 -10.24 2.57
CA TYR A 42 -8.96 -11.22 3.62
C TYR A 42 -10.12 -10.78 4.52
N TYR A 43 -10.09 -9.55 5.06
CA TYR A 43 -11.17 -9.02 5.90
C TYR A 43 -12.52 -8.96 5.15
N ASN A 44 -12.51 -8.58 3.86
CA ASN A 44 -13.71 -8.57 3.03
C ASN A 44 -14.26 -9.98 2.75
N GLY A 45 -13.43 -11.02 2.83
CA GLY A 45 -13.84 -12.41 2.69
C GLY A 45 -14.54 -12.99 3.93
N ILE A 46 -14.51 -12.29 5.07
CA ILE A 46 -15.13 -12.76 6.31
C ILE A 46 -16.67 -12.68 6.17
N PRO A 47 -17.40 -13.79 6.36
CA PRO A 47 -18.86 -13.82 6.24
C PRO A 47 -19.59 -12.87 7.22
N ASN A 48 -20.84 -12.55 6.90
CA ASN A 48 -21.72 -11.72 7.72
C ASN A 48 -21.19 -10.30 8.01
N GLY A 49 -20.24 -9.81 7.19
CA GLY A 49 -19.71 -8.46 7.31
C GLY A 49 -18.82 -8.22 8.52
N ALA A 50 -18.42 -9.27 9.26
CA ALA A 50 -17.63 -9.11 10.48
C ALA A 50 -16.26 -8.43 10.23
N GLY A 51 -15.73 -8.50 9.00
CA GLY A 51 -14.50 -7.82 8.61
C GLY A 51 -14.67 -6.41 8.01
N GLN A 52 -15.90 -5.91 7.79
CA GLN A 52 -16.11 -4.64 7.05
C GLN A 52 -15.49 -3.42 7.74
N LEU A 53 -15.55 -3.35 9.07
CA LEU A 53 -14.97 -2.23 9.81
C LEU A 53 -13.44 -2.23 9.67
N GLY A 54 -12.80 -3.38 9.88
CA GLY A 54 -11.36 -3.54 9.69
C GLY A 54 -10.93 -3.21 8.26
N ALA A 55 -11.65 -3.75 7.27
CA ALA A 55 -11.40 -3.46 5.85
C ALA A 55 -11.50 -1.95 5.53
N SER A 56 -12.50 -1.25 6.07
CA SER A 56 -12.68 0.19 5.85
C SER A 56 -11.53 1.01 6.44
N ILE A 57 -11.11 0.71 7.67
CA ILE A 57 -9.98 1.38 8.34
C ILE A 57 -8.68 1.18 7.54
N LEU A 58 -8.41 -0.07 7.14
CA LEU A 58 -7.22 -0.39 6.34
C LEU A 58 -7.27 0.30 4.96
N HIS A 59 -8.45 0.42 4.36
CA HIS A 59 -8.62 1.13 3.09
C HIS A 59 -8.29 2.62 3.22
N GLU A 60 -8.68 3.28 4.31
CA GLU A 60 -8.32 4.67 4.60
C GLU A 60 -6.80 4.83 4.79
N LEU A 61 -6.16 3.93 5.54
CA LEU A 61 -4.71 3.94 5.75
C LEU A 61 -3.94 3.80 4.43
N VAL A 62 -4.36 2.85 3.58
CA VAL A 62 -3.75 2.65 2.26
C VAL A 62 -3.95 3.88 1.36
N ALA A 63 -5.13 4.49 1.39
CA ALA A 63 -5.42 5.68 0.58
C ALA A 63 -4.52 6.87 0.97
N GLU A 64 -4.35 7.13 2.27
CA GLU A 64 -3.47 8.21 2.73
C GLU A 64 -1.98 7.90 2.49
N ALA A 65 -1.57 6.64 2.60
CA ALA A 65 -0.23 6.19 2.22
C ALA A 65 0.06 6.46 0.72
N TYR A 66 -0.88 6.11 -0.17
CA TYR A 66 -0.78 6.43 -1.60
C TYR A 66 -0.71 7.93 -1.87
N LYS A 67 -1.52 8.72 -1.16
CA LYS A 67 -1.51 10.18 -1.29
C LYS A 67 -0.17 10.79 -0.90
N SER A 68 0.49 10.25 0.14
CA SER A 68 1.84 10.66 0.50
C SER A 68 2.86 10.43 -0.62
N LEU A 69 2.73 9.28 -1.33
CA LEU A 69 3.57 8.96 -2.49
C LEU A 69 3.33 9.93 -3.64
N VAL A 70 2.06 10.19 -3.99
CA VAL A 70 1.69 11.11 -5.08
C VAL A 70 2.17 12.53 -4.81
N ASN A 71 2.09 12.99 -3.56
CA ASN A 71 2.50 14.34 -3.16
C ASN A 71 4.01 14.47 -2.89
N TYR A 72 4.76 13.36 -2.98
CA TYR A 72 6.17 13.30 -2.59
C TYR A 72 6.45 13.76 -1.15
N ASP A 73 5.50 13.53 -0.24
CA ASP A 73 5.59 13.92 1.16
C ASP A 73 6.33 12.85 1.97
N THR A 74 7.64 13.04 2.13
CA THR A 74 8.50 12.04 2.75
C THR A 74 8.27 11.84 4.25
N GLU A 75 7.72 12.84 4.94
CA GLU A 75 7.37 12.72 6.36
C GLU A 75 6.13 11.85 6.51
N LEU A 76 5.10 12.10 5.70
CA LEU A 76 3.91 11.24 5.66
C LEU A 76 4.24 9.83 5.16
N MET A 77 5.11 9.68 4.16
CA MET A 77 5.53 8.36 3.68
C MET A 77 6.12 7.53 4.82
N ARG A 78 7.03 8.12 5.62
CA ARG A 78 7.64 7.44 6.76
C ARG A 78 6.60 7.08 7.82
N LYS A 79 5.73 8.04 8.17
CA LYS A 79 4.65 7.81 9.13
C LYS A 79 3.75 6.64 8.69
N TYR A 80 3.32 6.62 7.43
CA TYR A 80 2.45 5.56 6.93
C TYR A 80 3.18 4.24 6.73
N TYR A 81 4.46 4.25 6.38
CA TYR A 81 5.27 3.04 6.37
C TYR A 81 5.28 2.39 7.77
N ASP A 82 5.62 3.15 8.81
CA ASP A 82 5.66 2.64 10.19
C ASP A 82 4.27 2.14 10.65
N LEU A 83 3.18 2.85 10.30
CA LEU A 83 1.82 2.41 10.62
C LEU A 83 1.43 1.12 9.90
N LEU A 84 1.70 1.02 8.60
CA LEU A 84 1.31 -0.14 7.80
C LEU A 84 2.08 -1.40 8.23
N GLN A 85 3.32 -1.29 8.71
CA GLN A 85 4.05 -2.43 9.27
C GLN A 85 3.34 -3.12 10.45
N ASN A 86 2.44 -2.40 11.13
CA ASN A 86 1.72 -2.90 12.30
C ASN A 86 0.28 -3.39 11.98
N CYS A 87 -0.09 -3.51 10.71
CA CYS A 87 -1.39 -4.03 10.30
C CYS A 87 -1.35 -5.56 10.07
N ASP A 88 -2.26 -6.31 10.71
CA ASP A 88 -2.41 -7.78 10.65
C ASP A 88 -3.88 -8.27 10.55
#